data_AF-A0A538K6E6-F1
#
_entry.id   AF-A0A538K6E6-F1
#
_cell.length_a   1.000
_cell.length_b   1.000
_cell.length_c   1.000
_cell.angle_alpha   90.00
_cell.angle_beta   90.00
_cell.angle_gamma   90.00
#
_symmetry.space_group_name_H-M   'P 1'
#
loop_
_entity.id
_entity.type
_entity.pdbx_description
1 polymer ?
#
loop_
_entity_poly.entity_id
_entity_poly.type
_entity_poly.pdbx_seq_one_letter_code
_entity_poly.pdbx_strand_id
1 'polypeptide(L)'
;MTQQYIVGEFSLLLAGLQPVGDELLREAVGRLRHEVECGPPPMLSRLAREAMALTDSICWAALEQGDVGGFCRYADTAAALREFAANANLLR
;
A
#
# COMPACT_ATOMS: atom_id res chain seq x y z
N MET A 1 10.87 2.13 -16.12
CA MET A 1 9.96 1.04 -15.71
C MET A 1 8.84 0.91 -16.74
N THR A 2 8.42 -0.30 -17.07
CA THR A 2 7.22 -0.49 -17.90
C THR A 2 5.96 -0.29 -17.03
N GLN A 3 4.84 0.03 -17.65
CA GLN A 3 3.58 0.18 -16.91
C GLN A 3 3.17 -1.12 -16.20
N GLN A 4 3.35 -2.27 -16.85
CA GLN A 4 3.04 -3.58 -16.26
C GLN A 4 3.90 -3.87 -15.02
N TYR A 5 5.18 -3.48 -15.05
CA TYR A 5 6.04 -3.58 -13.88
C TYR A 5 5.55 -2.70 -12.72
N ILE A 6 5.19 -1.44 -13.00
CA ILE A 6 4.68 -0.50 -11.99
C ILE A 6 3.41 -1.07 -11.34
N VAL A 7 2.46 -1.56 -12.13
CA VAL A 7 1.21 -2.15 -11.62
C VAL A 7 1.50 -3.40 -10.77
N GLY A 8 2.37 -4.30 -11.24
CA GLY A 8 2.70 -5.53 -10.53
C GLY A 8 3.42 -5.29 -9.21
N GLU A 9 4.47 -4.45 -9.22
CA GLU A 9 5.23 -4.10 -8.02
C GLU A 9 4.36 -3.37 -7.00
N PHE A 10 3.52 -2.43 -7.46
CA PHE A 10 2.62 -1.71 -6.58
C PHE A 10 1.58 -2.65 -5.94
N SER A 11 0.98 -3.55 -6.73
CA SER A 11 0.06 -4.56 -6.20
C SER A 11 0.73 -5.47 -5.15
N LEU A 12 1.97 -5.88 -5.38
CA LEU A 12 2.75 -6.70 -4.44
C LEU A 12 2.98 -5.97 -3.11
N LEU A 13 3.38 -4.70 -3.17
CA LEU A 13 3.59 -3.87 -1.98
C LEU A 13 2.29 -3.68 -1.19
N LEU A 14 1.15 -3.48 -1.87
CA LEU A 14 -0.15 -3.42 -1.22
C LEU A 14 -0.54 -4.74 -0.55
N ALA A 15 -0.21 -5.89 -1.14
CA ALA A 15 -0.44 -7.19 -0.50
C ALA A 15 0.37 -7.35 0.80
N GLY A 16 1.59 -6.79 0.86
CA GLY A 16 2.41 -6.76 2.09
C GLY A 16 1.82 -5.90 3.22
N LEU A 17 0.91 -4.98 2.89
CA LEU A 17 0.23 -4.11 3.87
C LEU A 17 -1.04 -4.72 4.45
N GLN A 18 -1.45 -5.93 4.04
CA GLN A 18 -2.74 -6.46 4.45
C GLN A 18 -2.76 -6.76 5.97
N PRO A 19 -3.61 -6.07 6.75
CA PRO A 19 -3.63 -6.20 8.20
C PRO A 19 -4.28 -7.50 8.66
N VAL A 20 -3.77 -8.05 9.76
CA VAL A 20 -4.39 -9.18 10.46
C VAL A 20 -5.38 -8.62 11.49
N GLY A 21 -6.60 -9.14 11.52
CA GLY A 21 -7.59 -8.79 12.54
C GLY A 21 -8.46 -7.55 12.27
N ASP A 22 -8.03 -6.63 11.41
CA ASP A 22 -8.84 -5.48 10.98
C ASP A 22 -9.45 -5.70 9.59
N GLU A 23 -10.73 -6.10 9.55
CA GLU A 23 -11.45 -6.37 8.30
C GLU A 23 -11.63 -5.11 7.44
N LEU A 24 -11.91 -3.95 8.04
CA LEU A 24 -12.17 -2.72 7.30
C LEU A 24 -10.91 -2.24 6.58
N LEU A 25 -9.77 -2.27 7.27
CA LEU A 25 -8.49 -1.93 6.65
C LEU A 25 -8.08 -2.97 5.60
N ARG A 26 -8.34 -4.25 5.84
CA ARG A 26 -8.09 -5.32 4.88
C ARG A 26 -8.92 -5.19 3.61
N GLU A 27 -10.19 -4.85 3.72
CA GLU A 27 -11.05 -4.54 2.57
C GLU A 27 -10.58 -3.28 1.82
N ALA A 28 -10.14 -2.24 2.55
CA ALA A 28 -9.59 -1.04 1.94
C ALA A 28 -8.32 -1.34 1.12
N VAL A 29 -7.38 -2.13 1.67
CA VAL A 29 -6.19 -2.60 0.93
C VAL A 29 -6.60 -3.42 -0.29
N GLY A 30 -7.57 -4.34 -0.14
CA GLY A 30 -8.05 -5.17 -1.23
C GLY A 30 -8.66 -4.37 -2.38
N ARG A 31 -9.49 -3.36 -2.08
CA ARG A 31 -10.06 -2.45 -3.08
C ARG A 31 -8.98 -1.65 -3.78
N LEU A 32 -8.04 -1.07 -3.02
CA LEU A 32 -6.96 -0.28 -3.58
C LEU A 32 -6.08 -1.11 -4.53
N ARG A 33 -5.77 -2.34 -4.14
CA ARG A 33 -5.02 -3.29 -4.97
C ARG A 33 -5.77 -3.63 -6.25
N HIS A 34 -7.07 -3.88 -6.16
CA HIS A 34 -7.91 -4.11 -7.34
C HIS A 34 -7.91 -2.89 -8.30
N GLU A 35 -8.00 -1.67 -7.77
CA GLU A 35 -7.91 -0.44 -8.57
C GLU A 35 -6.53 -0.27 -9.23
N VAL A 36 -5.44 -0.68 -8.59
CA VAL A 36 -4.10 -0.68 -9.20
C VAL A 36 -4.03 -1.67 -10.37
N GLU A 37 -4.58 -2.87 -10.19
CA GLU A 37 -4.51 -3.96 -11.18
C GLU A 37 -5.40 -3.73 -12.40
N CYS A 38 -6.59 -3.15 -12.20
CA CYS A 38 -7.61 -3.01 -13.24
C CYS A 38 -7.83 -1.56 -13.71
N GLY A 39 -7.33 -0.59 -12.96
CA GLY A 39 -7.53 0.83 -13.25
C GLY A 39 -6.65 1.35 -14.39
N PRO A 40 -7.04 2.47 -15.02
CA PRO A 40 -6.24 3.11 -16.05
C PRO A 40 -4.96 3.74 -15.46
N PRO A 41 -3.83 3.72 -16.19
CA PRO A 41 -2.54 4.19 -15.69
C PRO A 41 -2.49 5.62 -15.09
N PRO A 42 -3.25 6.63 -15.56
CA PRO A 42 -3.24 7.96 -14.96
C PRO A 42 -3.70 8.00 -13.49
N MET A 43 -4.42 6.97 -13.03
CA MET A 43 -4.92 6.90 -11.65
C MET A 43 -3.83 6.50 -10.65
N LEU A 44 -2.71 5.92 -11.10
CA LEU A 44 -1.66 5.37 -10.22
C LEU A 44 -1.08 6.42 -9.26
N SER A 45 -1.01 7.70 -9.65
CA SER A 45 -0.51 8.77 -8.76
C SER A 45 -1.51 9.13 -7.65
N ARG A 46 -2.82 8.99 -7.90
CA ARG A 46 -3.85 9.12 -6.86
C ARG A 46 -3.78 7.92 -5.91
N LEU A 47 -3.74 6.71 -6.47
CA LEU A 47 -3.69 5.46 -5.72
C LEU A 47 -2.44 5.36 -4.83
N ALA A 48 -1.29 5.85 -5.30
CA ALA A 48 -0.07 5.93 -4.50
C ALA A 48 -0.25 6.80 -3.24
N ARG A 49 -0.94 7.95 -3.36
CA ARG A 49 -1.24 8.81 -2.21
C ARG A 49 -2.22 8.16 -1.24
N GLU A 50 -3.25 7.48 -1.76
CA GLU A 50 -4.20 6.73 -0.94
C GLU A 50 -3.52 5.57 -0.21
N ALA A 51 -2.61 4.86 -0.88
CA ALA A 51 -1.81 3.82 -0.27
C ALA A 51 -0.96 4.36 0.89
N MET A 52 -0.28 5.51 0.70
CA MET A 52 0.49 6.16 1.75
C MET A 52 -0.37 6.62 2.94
N ALA A 53 -1.61 7.05 2.71
CA ALA A 53 -2.50 7.38 3.82
C ALA A 53 -2.94 6.12 4.57
N LEU A 54 -3.13 5.01 3.84
CA LEU A 54 -3.56 3.75 4.42
C LEU A 54 -2.45 3.08 5.26
N THR A 55 -1.18 3.26 4.91
CA THR A 55 -0.04 2.74 5.70
C THR A 55 -0.05 3.28 7.12
N ASP A 56 -0.39 4.56 7.31
CA ASP A 56 -0.44 5.19 8.63
C ASP A 56 -1.54 4.55 9.50
N SER A 57 -2.73 4.38 8.94
CA SER A 57 -3.86 3.72 9.62
C SER A 57 -3.55 2.27 9.99
N ILE A 58 -2.88 1.51 9.11
CA ILE A 58 -2.50 0.12 9.36
C ILE A 58 -1.44 0.02 10.46
N CYS A 59 -0.42 0.86 10.40
CA CYS A 59 0.62 0.91 11.44
C CYS A 59 0.00 1.25 12.80
N TRP A 60 -0.90 2.23 12.83
CA TRP A 60 -1.59 2.62 14.05
C TRP A 60 -2.46 1.49 14.61
N ALA A 61 -3.26 0.83 13.77
CA ALA A 61 -4.10 -0.31 14.18
C ALA A 61 -3.27 -1.47 14.75
N ALA A 62 -2.10 -1.76 14.16
CA ALA A 62 -1.20 -2.78 14.68
C ALA A 62 -0.70 -2.44 16.10
N LEU A 63 -0.38 -1.16 16.36
CA LEU A 63 0.02 -0.71 17.70
C LEU A 63 -1.13 -0.79 18.71
N GLU A 64 -2.35 -0.39 18.32
CA GLU A 64 -3.54 -0.48 19.18
C GLU A 64 -3.87 -1.92 19.57
N GLN A 65 -3.61 -2.88 18.68
CA GLN A 65 -3.78 -4.31 18.92
C GLN A 65 -2.60 -4.95 19.66
N GLY A 66 -1.51 -4.20 19.89
CA GLY A 66 -0.28 -4.72 20.49
C GLY A 66 0.55 -5.62 19.56
N ASP A 67 0.26 -5.65 18.26
CA ASP A 67 1.02 -6.39 17.26
C ASP A 67 2.27 -5.60 16.81
N VAL A 68 3.28 -5.57 17.69
CA VAL A 68 4.58 -4.93 17.41
C VAL A 68 5.26 -5.57 16.18
N GLY A 69 5.12 -6.88 16.01
CA GLY A 69 5.69 -7.60 14.86
C GLY A 69 5.03 -7.18 13.54
N GLY A 70 3.70 -7.03 13.54
CA GLY A 70 2.93 -6.47 12.42
C GLY A 70 3.34 -5.05 12.13
N PHE A 71 3.39 -4.18 13.15
CA PHE A 71 3.82 -2.79 12.98
C PHE A 71 5.16 -2.68 12.24
N CYS A 72 6.20 -3.42 12.66
CA CYS A 72 7.50 -3.37 11.98
C CYS A 72 7.40 -3.81 10.51
N ARG A 73 6.68 -4.92 10.22
CA ARG A 73 6.48 -5.38 8.84
C ARG A 73 5.74 -4.35 7.98
N TYR A 74 4.71 -3.71 8.53
CA TYR A 74 3.94 -2.69 7.82
C TYR A 74 4.75 -1.42 7.59
N ALA A 75 5.56 -0.99 8.57
CA ALA A 75 6.45 0.15 8.44
C ALA A 75 7.54 -0.09 7.37
N ASP A 76 8.15 -1.28 7.34
CA ASP A 76 9.14 -1.66 6.33
C ASP A 76 8.51 -1.66 4.92
N THR A 77 7.31 -2.23 4.80
CA THR A 77 6.55 -2.24 3.53
C THR A 77 6.15 -0.83 3.10
N ALA A 78 5.76 0.04 4.05
CA ALA A 78 5.44 1.44 3.78
C ALA A 78 6.67 2.23 3.29
N ALA A 79 7.85 1.96 3.86
CA ALA A 79 9.11 2.55 3.39
C ALA A 79 9.43 2.12 1.95
N ALA A 80 9.31 0.82 1.66
CA ALA A 80 9.50 0.28 0.30
C ALA A 80 8.49 0.88 -0.69
N LEU A 81 7.22 1.01 -0.29
CA LEU A 81 6.18 1.65 -1.09
C LEU A 81 6.50 3.12 -1.39
N ARG A 82 6.98 3.88 -0.40
CA ARG A 82 7.36 5.28 -0.57
C ARG A 82 8.50 5.43 -1.57
N GLU A 83 9.54 4.61 -1.43
CA GLU A 83 10.69 4.60 -2.35
C GLU A 83 10.28 4.23 -3.77
N PHE A 84 9.50 3.15 -3.92
CA PHE A 84 8.94 2.73 -5.20
C PHE A 84 8.14 3.85 -5.86
N ALA A 85 7.20 4.46 -5.13
CA ALA A 85 6.32 5.50 -5.66
C ALA A 85 7.10 6.77 -6.05
N ALA A 86 8.16 7.11 -5.32
CA ALA A 86 9.07 8.20 -5.69
C ALA A 86 9.84 7.88 -6.98
N ASN A 87 10.44 6.69 -7.07
CA ASN A 87 11.17 6.23 -8.26
C ASN A 87 10.27 6.12 -9.51
N ALA A 88 9.00 5.76 -9.31
CA ALA A 88 7.99 5.69 -10.36
C ALA A 88 7.34 7.05 -10.70
N ASN A 89 7.76 8.15 -10.04
CA ASN A 89 7.18 9.50 -10.19
C ASN A 89 5.67 9.57 -9.90
N LEU A 90 5.16 8.76 -8.96
CA LEU A 90 3.74 8.71 -8.59
C LEU A 90 3.38 9.70 -7.46
N LEU A 91 4.37 10.33 -6.83
CA LEU A 91 4.20 11.23 -5.68
C LEU A 91 4.48 12.71 -6.02
N ARG A 92 4.26 13.13 -7.26
CA ARG A 92 4.38 14.54 -7.66
C ARG A 92 3.12 15.34 -7.33
#